data_AF-A0A846BQX1-F1
#
_entry.id   AF-A0A846BQX1-F1
#
_cell.length_a   1.000
_cell.length_b   1.000
_cell.length_c   1.000
_cell.angle_alpha   90.00
_cell.angle_beta   90.00
_cell.angle_gamma   90.00
#
_symmetry.space_group_name_H-M   'P 1'
#
loop_
_entity.id
_entity.type
_entity.pdbx_description
1 polymer ?
#
loop_
_entity_poly.entity_id
_entity_poly.type
_entity_poly.pdbx_seq_one_letter_code
_entity_poly.pdbx_strand_id
1 'polypeptide(L)'
;MPTINTSIDLGDHDRDWFLVMCKLGNRSIRANLSSVVGCYVSRRKEEYREILAYTARKHGLTEDECFERLLNNQDLGKPKQNFSEPKPTISDEG
;
A
#
# COMPACT_ATOMS: atom_id res chain seq x y z
N MET A 1 -0.14 13.56 -13.10
CA MET A 1 0.19 12.68 -11.96
C MET A 1 -0.99 12.71 -11.00
N PRO A 2 -1.55 11.57 -10.58
CA PRO A 2 -2.58 11.58 -9.56
C PRO A 2 -1.95 12.04 -8.24
N THR A 3 -2.35 13.21 -7.78
CA THR A 3 -1.95 13.74 -6.48
C THR A 3 -2.83 13.07 -5.44
N ILE A 4 -2.28 12.08 -4.72
CA ILE A 4 -2.96 11.51 -3.56
C ILE A 4 -3.07 12.64 -2.53
N ASN A 5 -4.25 13.25 -2.42
CA ASN A 5 -4.54 14.28 -1.45
C ASN A 5 -5.01 13.60 -0.16
N THR A 6 -4.09 12.93 0.53
CA THR A 6 -4.36 12.32 1.82
C THR A 6 -3.93 13.28 2.92
N SER A 7 -4.90 13.91 3.58
CA SER A 7 -4.71 14.34 4.96
C SER A 7 -4.45 13.06 5.76
N ILE A 8 -3.19 12.80 6.10
CA ILE A 8 -2.82 11.64 6.90
C ILE A 8 -3.10 12.00 8.35
N ASP A 9 -4.04 11.29 8.97
CA ASP A 9 -4.32 11.40 10.38
C ASP A 9 -3.33 10.52 11.14
N LEU A 10 -2.32 11.13 11.74
CA LEU A 10 -1.37 10.48 12.62
C LEU A 10 -1.84 10.73 14.06
N GLY A 11 -1.71 9.73 14.93
CA GLY A 11 -1.91 9.94 16.37
C GLY A 11 -1.02 11.08 16.87
N ASP A 12 -1.49 11.83 17.87
CA ASP A 12 -0.84 13.07 18.34
C ASP A 12 0.66 12.88 18.62
N HIS A 13 1.03 11.77 19.28
CA HIS A 13 2.41 11.47 19.61
C HIS A 13 3.29 11.22 18.37
N ASP A 14 2.81 10.43 17.40
CA ASP A 14 3.54 10.11 16.18
C ASP A 14 3.67 11.34 15.28
N ARG A 15 2.64 12.19 15.26
CA ARG A 15 2.67 13.48 14.58
C ARG A 15 3.76 14.37 15.13
N ASP A 16 3.84 14.50 16.46
CA ASP A 16 4.87 15.32 17.11
C ASP A 16 6.28 14.81 16.79
N TRP A 17 6.50 13.50 16.89
CA TRP A 17 7.78 12.90 16.51
C TRP A 17 8.11 13.09 15.02
N PHE A 18 7.13 12.96 14.13
CA PHE A 18 7.33 13.21 12.70
C PHE A 18 7.76 14.65 12.44
N LEU A 19 7.18 15.63 13.13
CA LEU A 19 7.58 17.03 13.05
C LEU A 19 8.99 17.26 13.61
N VAL A 20 9.34 16.61 14.72
CA VAL A 20 10.70 16.64 15.29
C VAL A 20 11.70 16.10 14.28
N MET A 21 11.44 14.96 13.64
CA MET A 21 12.30 14.37 12.60
C MET A 21 12.49 15.32 11.42
N CYS A 22 11.42 15.98 10.96
CA CYS A 22 11.51 16.95 9.88
C CYS A 22 12.42 18.13 10.24
N LYS A 23 12.29 18.67 11.45
CA LYS A 23 13.12 19.79 11.95
C LYS A 23 14.58 19.37 12.09
N LEU A 24 14.86 18.23 12.70
CA LEU A 24 16.22 17.71 12.88
C LEU A 24 16.90 17.41 11.54
N GLY A 25 16.15 16.87 10.58
CA GLY A 25 16.65 16.57 9.25
C GLY A 25 16.72 17.78 8.30
N ASN A 26 16.27 18.96 8.74
CA ASN A 26 16.11 20.16 7.90
C ASN A 26 15.34 19.88 6.59
N ARG A 27 14.23 19.14 6.70
CA ARG A 27 13.38 18.76 5.57
C ARG A 27 11.98 19.34 5.73
N SER A 28 11.33 19.65 4.62
CA SER A 28 9.90 19.97 4.65
C SER A 28 9.10 18.72 5.00
N ILE A 29 7.97 18.92 5.71
CA ILE A 29 7.04 17.85 6.08
C ILE A 29 6.65 17.01 4.86
N ARG A 30 6.34 17.68 3.73
CA ARG A 30 5.97 17.02 2.48
C ARG A 30 7.11 16.18 1.90
N ALA A 31 8.33 16.71 1.87
CA ALA A 31 9.48 15.95 1.35
C ALA A 31 9.80 14.73 2.22
N ASN A 32 9.73 14.89 3.55
CA ASN A 32 9.94 13.77 4.46
C ASN A 32 8.85 12.70 4.30
N LEU A 33 7.59 13.13 4.19
CA LEU A 33 6.46 12.22 3.99
C LEU A 33 6.57 11.45 2.67
N SER A 34 6.87 12.14 1.57
CA SER A 34 7.10 11.49 0.28
C SER A 34 8.24 10.48 0.34
N SER A 35 9.30 10.78 1.07
CA SER A 35 10.42 9.85 1.27
C SER A 35 10.00 8.62 2.07
N VAL A 36 9.25 8.78 3.16
CA VAL A 36 8.77 7.68 4.00
C VAL A 36 7.81 6.78 3.22
N VAL A 37 6.81 7.36 2.56
CA VAL A 37 5.84 6.62 1.74
C VAL A 37 6.54 5.92 0.58
N GLY A 38 7.44 6.61 -0.11
CA GLY A 38 8.22 6.02 -1.22
C GLY A 38 9.09 4.85 -0.77
N CYS A 39 9.75 4.97 0.39
CA CYS A 39 10.52 3.88 0.98
C CYS A 39 9.62 2.69 1.33
N TYR A 40 8.50 2.93 2.01
CA TYR A 40 7.55 1.87 2.38
C TYR A 40 7.03 1.13 1.14
N VAL A 41 6.55 1.86 0.13
CA VAL A 41 6.07 1.26 -1.12
C VAL A 41 7.18 0.46 -1.79
N SER A 42 8.39 1.02 -1.91
CA SER A 42 9.51 0.33 -2.54
C SER A 42 9.89 -0.98 -1.83
N ARG A 43 9.82 -1.01 -0.50
CA ARG A 43 10.18 -2.19 0.29
C ARG A 43 9.09 -3.26 0.24
N ARG A 44 7.82 -2.85 0.26
CA ARG A 44 6.68 -3.77 0.34
C ARG A 44 6.10 -4.16 -1.02
N LYS A 45 6.52 -3.51 -2.11
CA LYS A 45 5.93 -3.70 -3.44
C LYS A 45 5.84 -5.18 -3.85
N GLU A 46 6.90 -5.95 -3.64
CA GLU A 46 6.92 -7.36 -4.06
C GLU A 46 5.98 -8.22 -3.21
N GLU A 47 5.88 -7.98 -1.90
CA GLU A 47 4.90 -8.67 -1.04
C GLU A 47 3.46 -8.36 -1.47
N TYR A 48 3.16 -7.08 -1.77
CA TYR A 48 1.86 -6.69 -2.29
C TYR A 48 1.59 -7.24 -3.70
N ARG A 49 2.63 -7.48 -4.50
CA ARG A 49 2.51 -8.13 -5.81
C ARG A 49 2.08 -9.58 -5.67
N GLU A 50 2.63 -10.32 -4.71
CA GLU A 50 2.18 -11.69 -4.42
C GLU A 50 0.72 -11.73 -3.98
N ILE A 51 0.30 -10.77 -3.15
CA ILE A 51 -1.09 -10.62 -2.70
C ILE A 51 -2.02 -10.24 -3.86
N LEU A 52 -1.55 -9.37 -4.75
CA LEU A 52 -2.28 -9.02 -5.97
C LEU A 52 -2.49 -10.26 -6.85
N ALA A 53 -1.44 -11.05 -7.08
CA ALA A 53 -1.52 -12.29 -7.85
C ALA A 53 -2.46 -13.32 -7.22
N TYR A 54 -2.40 -13.48 -5.89
CA TYR A 54 -3.34 -14.30 -5.14
C TYR A 54 -4.79 -13.82 -5.35
N THR A 55 -5.03 -12.52 -5.21
CA THR A 55 -6.35 -11.91 -5.36
C THR A 55 -6.88 -12.09 -6.79
N ALA A 56 -6.03 -11.88 -7.80
CA ALA A 56 -6.38 -12.11 -9.19
C ALA A 56 -6.81 -13.57 -9.42
N ARG A 57 -6.03 -14.55 -8.95
CA ARG A 57 -6.36 -15.97 -9.08
C ARG A 57 -7.66 -16.35 -8.36
N LYS A 58 -7.87 -15.81 -7.15
CA LYS A 58 -9.09 -16.00 -6.35
C LYS A 58 -10.34 -15.55 -7.07
N HIS A 59 -10.27 -14.44 -7.80
CA HIS A 59 -11.38 -13.86 -8.54
C HIS A 59 -11.42 -14.25 -10.03
N GLY A 60 -10.43 -15.00 -10.52
CA GLY A 60 -10.36 -15.41 -11.92
C GLY A 60 -9.98 -14.28 -12.88
N LEU A 61 -9.27 -13.28 -12.39
CA LEU A 61 -8.74 -12.16 -13.16
C LEU A 61 -7.26 -12.39 -13.48
N THR A 62 -6.76 -11.65 -14.46
CA THR A 62 -5.31 -11.44 -14.62
C THR A 62 -4.78 -10.46 -13.55
N GLU A 63 -3.47 -10.47 -13.30
CA GLU A 63 -2.85 -9.51 -12.38
C GLU A 63 -3.10 -8.06 -12.80
N ASP A 64 -2.97 -7.76 -14.10
CA ASP A 64 -3.18 -6.42 -14.64
C ASP A 64 -4.65 -5.97 -14.50
N GLU A 65 -5.62 -6.83 -14.80
CA GLU A 65 -7.04 -6.51 -14.59
C GLU A 65 -7.36 -6.29 -13.11
N CYS A 66 -6.79 -7.12 -12.23
CA CYS A 66 -6.98 -6.97 -10.80
C CYS A 66 -6.38 -5.66 -10.30
N PHE A 67 -5.18 -5.29 -10.79
CA PHE A 67 -4.52 -4.05 -10.47
C PHE A 67 -5.35 -2.84 -10.91
N GLU A 68 -5.80 -2.82 -12.16
CA GLU A 68 -6.60 -1.72 -12.71
C GLU A 68 -7.94 -1.57 -11.98
N ARG A 69 -8.61 -2.68 -11.64
CA ARG A 69 -9.86 -2.61 -10.87
C ARG A 69 -9.63 -2.03 -9.48
N LEU A 70 -8.59 -2.46 -8.78
CA LEU A 70 -8.25 -1.93 -7.46
C LEU A 70 -7.86 -0.44 -7.53
N LEU A 71 -7.07 -0.05 -8.52
CA LEU A 71 -6.66 1.34 -8.74
C LEU A 71 -7.87 2.26 -8.97
N ASN A 72 -8.90 1.76 -9.64
CA ASN A 72 -10.11 2.50 -9.98
C ASN A 72 -11.27 2.28 -8.98
N ASN A 73 -11.03 1.63 -7.83
CA ASN A 73 -12.06 1.28 -6.83
C ASN A 73 -13.26 0.49 -7.40
N GLN A 74 -13.00 -0.41 -8.34
CA GLN A 74 -14.01 -1.25 -8.99
C GLN A 74 -14.16 -2.60 -8.27
N ASP A 75 -15.34 -3.21 -8.40
CA ASP A 75 -15.60 -4.53 -7.85
C ASP A 75 -14.80 -5.63 -8.58
N LEU A 76 -14.20 -6.54 -7.80
CA LEU A 76 -13.46 -7.70 -8.30
C LEU A 76 -14.39 -8.87 -8.66
N GLY A 77 -15.67 -8.80 -8.28
CA GLY A 77 -16.65 -9.84 -8.50
C GLY A 77 -16.56 -10.96 -7.47
N LYS A 78 -17.32 -12.04 -7.69
CA LYS A 78 -17.40 -13.15 -6.73
C LYS A 78 -16.11 -14.00 -6.77
N PRO A 79 -15.58 -14.42 -5.61
CA PRO A 79 -14.47 -15.36 -5.58
C PRO A 79 -14.89 -16.73 -6.13
N LYS A 80 -13.94 -17.47 -6.70
CA LYS A 80 -14.17 -18.84 -7.18
C LYS A 80 -14.61 -19.74 -6.03
N GLN A 81 -15.67 -20.54 -6.25
CA GLN A 81 -16.34 -21.33 -5.21
C GLN A 81 -15.43 -22.33 -4.46
N ASN A 82 -14.32 -22.76 -5.06
CA ASN A 82 -13.41 -23.77 -4.48
C ASN A 82 -11.94 -23.30 -4.43
N PHE A 83 -11.70 -22.01 -4.27
CA PHE A 83 -10.32 -21.50 -4.20
C PHE A 83 -9.66 -21.88 -2.87
N SER A 84 -8.58 -22.68 -2.91
CA SER A 84 -7.95 -23.26 -1.73
C SER A 84 -6.48 -22.86 -1.52
N GLU A 85 -5.96 -21.91 -2.29
CA GLU A 85 -4.59 -21.46 -2.10
C GLU A 85 -4.44 -20.72 -0.75
N PRO A 86 -3.32 -20.90 -0.03
CA PRO A 86 -3.04 -20.12 1.16
C PRO A 86 -2.82 -18.65 0.78
N LYS A 87 -3.34 -17.74 1.61
CA LYS A 87 -3.13 -16.30 1.42
C LYS A 87 -1.66 -15.98 1.76
N PRO A 88 -0.93 -15.23 0.90
CA PRO A 88 0.39 -14.72 1.25
C PRO A 88 0.33 -13.84 2.50
N THR A 89 1.36 -13.93 3.34
CA THR A 89 1.48 -13.16 4.57
C THR A 89 2.52 -12.06 4.37
N ILE A 90 2.18 -10.82 4.75
CA ILE A 90 3.15 -9.72 4.85
C ILE A 90 3.91 -9.96 6.16
N SER A 91 5.24 -10.03 6.11
CA SER A 91 6.05 -10.15 7.33
C SER A 91 6.07 -8.81 8.04
N ASP A 92 5.78 -8.77 9.35
CA ASP A 92 5.88 -7.51 10.11
C ASP A 92 7.34 -7.02 10.27
N GLU A 93 8.32 -7.82 9.86
CA GLU A 93 9.74 -7.48 9.80
C GLU A 93 10.05 -6.56 8.60
N GLY A 94 9.70 -5.29 8.74
CA GLY A 94 10.20 -4.18 7.91
C GLY A 94 11.11 -3.29 8.72
#